data_AF-A0A838W8P2-F1
#
_entry.id   AF-A0A838W8P2-F1
#
_cell.length_a   1.000
_cell.length_b   1.000
_cell.length_c   1.000
_cell.angle_alpha   90.00
_cell.angle_beta   90.00
_cell.angle_gamma   90.00
#
_symmetry.space_group_name_H-M   'P 1'
#
loop_
_entity.id
_entity.type
_entity.pdbx_description
1 polymer ?
#
loop_
_entity_poly.entity_id
_entity_poly.type
_entity_poly.pdbx_seq_one_letter_code
_entity_poly.pdbx_strand_id
1 'polypeptide(L)'
;MAALEERSYGDPRMPDWFDEAVAVLCEPEDMRAERREAMRRGVGSRRSLTDFFAMDYPAAGHTAPAGVQPEAEQRSRRPRITITRGDTGEPDLFYPQALSVAEFLIEREGPEVIGRLAEGFARELSVDDMLLQGRNLPEDVNALEAEWLRWLEG
;
A
#
# COMPACT_ATOMS: atom_id res chain seq x y z
N MET A 1 28.76 -23.82 1.63
CA MET A 1 27.35 -23.62 2.01
C MET A 1 26.97 -22.21 1.57
N ALA A 2 26.29 -22.09 0.43
CA ALA A 2 25.79 -20.79 -0.02
C ALA A 2 24.55 -20.47 0.81
N ALA A 3 24.58 -19.37 1.56
CA ALA A 3 23.39 -18.81 2.15
C ALA A 3 22.45 -18.45 0.99
N LEU A 4 21.22 -18.98 1.04
CA LEU A 4 20.13 -18.49 0.21
C LEU A 4 19.94 -17.02 0.62
N GLU A 5 20.39 -16.09 -0.21
CA GLU A 5 19.95 -14.71 -0.12
C GLU A 5 18.42 -14.74 -0.23
N GLU A 6 17.75 -14.50 0.90
CA GLU A 6 16.33 -14.15 0.91
C GLU A 6 16.21 -12.92 0.01
N ARG A 7 15.77 -13.14 -1.23
CA ARG A 7 15.40 -12.06 -2.14
C ARG A 7 14.21 -11.36 -1.51
N SER A 8 14.49 -10.35 -0.70
CA SER A 8 13.50 -9.36 -0.31
C SER A 8 12.93 -8.78 -1.59
N TYR A 9 11.62 -8.91 -1.75
CA TYR A 9 10.87 -8.23 -2.79
C TYR A 9 10.81 -6.75 -2.41
N GLY A 10 10.92 -5.85 -3.39
CA GLY A 10 10.98 -4.40 -3.16
C GLY A 10 12.38 -3.88 -2.82
N ASP A 11 12.51 -2.55 -2.77
CA ASP A 11 13.70 -1.88 -2.24
C ASP A 11 13.57 -1.87 -0.70
N PRO A 12 14.55 -2.37 0.07
CA PRO A 12 14.45 -2.45 1.53
C PRO A 12 14.28 -1.08 2.22
N ARG A 13 14.47 0.02 1.49
CA ARG A 13 14.24 1.39 1.97
C ARG A 13 12.80 1.87 1.76
N MET A 14 12.00 1.15 0.98
CA MET A 14 10.64 1.51 0.64
C MET A 14 9.68 0.76 1.56
N PRO A 15 8.82 1.45 2.31
CA PRO A 15 7.84 0.77 3.16
C PRO A 15 6.78 0.10 2.30
N ASP A 16 6.30 -1.06 2.74
CA ASP A 16 5.36 -1.90 1.99
C ASP A 16 4.08 -1.16 1.61
N TRP A 17 3.56 -0.32 2.51
CA TRP A 17 2.35 0.46 2.21
C TRP A 17 2.52 1.33 0.97
N PHE A 18 3.73 1.86 0.73
CA PHE A 18 4.01 2.76 -0.37
C PHE A 18 4.23 1.99 -1.67
N ASP A 19 4.99 0.88 -1.62
CA ASP A 19 5.15 -0.02 -2.78
C ASP A 19 3.79 -0.51 -3.27
N GLU A 20 2.94 -0.95 -2.33
CA GLU A 20 1.61 -1.46 -2.64
C GLU A 20 0.64 -0.33 -3.05
N ALA A 21 0.77 0.88 -2.50
CA ALA A 21 0.02 2.03 -2.98
C ALA A 21 0.35 2.34 -4.46
N VAL A 22 1.64 2.33 -4.83
CA VAL A 22 2.07 2.54 -6.21
C VAL A 22 1.55 1.42 -7.12
N ALA A 23 1.64 0.16 -6.69
CA ALA A 23 1.12 -0.98 -7.44
C ALA A 23 -0.40 -0.85 -7.68
N VAL A 24 -1.16 -0.52 -6.64
CA VAL A 24 -2.62 -0.38 -6.70
C VAL A 24 -3.03 0.86 -7.51
N LEU A 25 -2.28 1.96 -7.46
CA LEU A 25 -2.52 3.13 -8.31
C LEU A 25 -2.46 2.78 -9.81
N CYS A 26 -1.64 1.80 -10.20
CA CYS A 26 -1.51 1.30 -11.56
C CYS A 26 -2.60 0.28 -11.97
N GLU A 27 -3.49 -0.11 -11.06
CA GLU A 27 -4.60 -1.01 -11.39
C GLU A 27 -5.66 -0.34 -12.27
N PRO A 28 -6.46 -1.13 -13.00
CA PRO A 28 -7.67 -0.66 -13.66
C PRO A 28 -8.64 0.06 -12.71
N GLU A 29 -9.39 1.03 -13.26
CA GLU A 29 -10.29 1.88 -12.47
C GLU A 29 -11.39 1.11 -11.73
N ASP A 30 -11.91 0.02 -12.30
CA ASP A 30 -12.90 -0.85 -11.66
C ASP A 30 -12.35 -1.48 -10.38
N MET A 31 -11.11 -1.99 -10.42
CA MET A 31 -10.44 -2.53 -9.23
C MET A 31 -10.17 -1.44 -8.18
N ARG A 32 -9.72 -0.25 -8.59
CA ARG A 32 -9.53 0.88 -7.68
C ARG A 32 -10.85 1.33 -7.05
N ALA A 33 -11.95 1.34 -7.82
CA ALA A 33 -13.27 1.66 -7.31
C ALA A 33 -13.76 0.66 -6.26
N GLU A 34 -13.56 -0.65 -6.49
CA GLU A 34 -13.86 -1.69 -5.50
C GLU A 34 -13.08 -1.49 -4.19
N ARG A 35 -11.80 -1.11 -4.29
CA ARG A 35 -10.96 -0.81 -3.12
C ARG A 35 -11.41 0.44 -2.37
N ARG A 36 -11.80 1.51 -3.07
CA ARG A 36 -12.40 2.70 -2.42
C ARG A 36 -13.67 2.35 -1.67
N GLU A 37 -14.52 1.51 -2.26
CA GLU A 37 -15.75 1.06 -1.61
C GLU A 37 -15.45 0.18 -0.38
N ALA A 38 -14.46 -0.71 -0.48
CA ALA A 38 -13.99 -1.50 0.65
C ALA A 38 -13.47 -0.61 1.79
N MET A 39 -12.69 0.43 1.46
CA MET A 39 -12.19 1.39 2.44
C MET A 39 -13.33 2.13 3.15
N ARG A 40 -14.32 2.63 2.39
CA ARG A 40 -15.48 3.33 2.98
C ARG A 40 -16.30 2.43 3.90
N ARG A 41 -16.56 1.18 3.49
CA ARG A 41 -17.31 0.22 4.33
C ARG A 41 -16.53 -0.21 5.58
N GLY A 42 -15.19 -0.27 5.47
CA GLY A 42 -14.31 -0.78 6.51
C GLY A 42 -13.62 0.28 7.36
N VAL A 43 -13.89 1.58 7.18
CA VAL A 43 -13.13 2.67 7.84
C VAL A 43 -13.04 2.54 9.37
N GLY A 44 -14.02 1.88 10.01
CA GLY A 44 -14.02 1.59 11.44
C GLY A 44 -13.02 0.50 11.88
N SER A 45 -12.64 -0.42 10.99
CA SER A 45 -11.63 -1.49 11.21
C SER A 45 -10.26 -1.15 10.60
N ARG A 46 -10.07 0.09 10.14
CA ARG A 46 -8.77 0.56 9.62
C ARG A 46 -7.71 0.53 10.70
N ARG A 47 -6.44 0.55 10.30
CA ARG A 47 -5.33 0.82 11.22
C ARG A 47 -5.10 2.33 11.34
N SER A 48 -4.59 2.78 12.47
CA SER A 48 -4.10 4.16 12.58
C SER A 48 -3.02 4.42 11.54
N LEU A 49 -2.85 5.66 11.06
CA LEU A 49 -1.77 5.92 10.08
C LEU A 49 -0.38 5.71 10.67
N THR A 50 -0.22 5.96 11.98
CA THR A 50 1.03 5.68 12.71
C THR A 50 1.38 4.19 12.64
N ASP A 51 0.44 3.31 12.99
CA ASP A 51 0.67 1.86 12.94
C ASP A 51 0.81 1.36 11.50
N PHE A 52 0.07 1.96 10.57
CA PHE A 52 0.08 1.57 9.16
C PHE A 52 1.40 1.92 8.47
N PHE A 53 1.98 3.10 8.73
CA PHE A 53 3.26 3.51 8.15
C PHE A 53 4.46 2.79 8.76
N ALA A 54 4.35 2.34 10.02
CA ALA A 54 5.37 1.55 10.69
C ALA A 54 5.23 0.03 10.44
N MET A 55 4.20 -0.39 9.69
CA MET A 55 3.96 -1.79 9.40
C MET A 55 4.95 -2.29 8.38
N ASP A 56 5.79 -3.24 8.78
CA ASP A 56 6.26 -4.26 7.86
C ASP A 56 5.03 -5.08 7.50
N TYR A 57 4.56 -5.00 6.27
CA TYR A 57 3.56 -5.96 5.82
C TYR A 57 4.24 -7.31 5.95
N PRO A 58 3.65 -8.29 6.67
CA PRO A 58 4.22 -9.61 6.66
C PRO A 58 4.17 -10.01 5.20
N ALA A 59 5.34 -10.09 4.55
CA ALA A 59 5.51 -10.71 3.26
C ALA A 59 4.75 -12.01 3.38
N ALA A 60 3.52 -12.05 2.85
CA ALA A 60 2.66 -13.19 2.97
C ALA A 60 3.43 -14.25 2.21
N GLY A 61 4.13 -15.10 2.95
CA GLY A 61 4.87 -16.18 2.36
C GLY A 61 3.89 -16.90 1.43
N HIS A 62 4.36 -17.21 0.23
CA HIS A 62 3.77 -18.19 -0.67
C HIS A 62 2.55 -17.71 -1.47
N THR A 63 2.83 -17.23 -2.68
CA THR A 63 2.69 -18.18 -3.80
C THR A 63 4.01 -18.27 -4.57
N ALA A 64 4.88 -19.22 -4.15
CA ALA A 64 5.47 -20.05 -5.18
C ALA A 64 4.29 -20.60 -6.01
N PRO A 65 4.33 -20.59 -7.35
CA PRO A 65 3.23 -21.13 -8.14
C PRO A 65 2.98 -22.56 -7.67
N ALA A 66 1.81 -22.78 -7.05
CA ALA A 66 1.32 -24.11 -6.77
C ALA A 66 1.23 -24.82 -8.12
N GLY A 67 2.10 -25.82 -8.31
CA GLY A 67 2.14 -26.66 -9.50
C GLY A 67 3.14 -26.23 -10.56
N VAL A 68 4.42 -26.55 -10.34
CA VAL A 68 5.16 -27.20 -11.43
C VAL A 68 4.68 -28.65 -11.46
N GLN A 69 3.52 -28.87 -12.07
CA GLN A 69 3.36 -30.08 -12.88
C GLN A 69 3.77 -29.68 -14.30
N PRO A 70 4.71 -30.40 -14.92
CA PRO A 70 5.16 -30.05 -16.25
C PRO A 70 4.15 -30.62 -17.24
N GLU A 71 3.11 -29.88 -17.61
CA GLU A 71 2.45 -30.11 -18.90
C GLU A 71 1.52 -28.96 -19.32
N ALA A 72 1.92 -28.35 -20.44
CA ALA A 72 1.13 -27.78 -21.52
C ALA A 72 0.17 -26.59 -21.27
N GLU A 73 0.26 -25.68 -22.25
CA GLU A 73 -0.71 -24.68 -22.71
C GLU A 73 -0.63 -23.22 -22.21
N GLN A 74 -0.36 -22.39 -23.22
CA GLN A 74 -0.49 -20.94 -23.26
C GLN A 74 -1.91 -20.49 -22.89
N ARG A 75 -2.05 -19.58 -21.92
CA ARG A 75 -2.90 -18.37 -22.02
C ARG A 75 -2.78 -17.48 -20.76
N SER A 76 -2.53 -16.19 -21.01
CA SER A 76 -2.84 -15.04 -20.15
C SER A 76 -2.32 -15.08 -18.70
N ARG A 77 -1.05 -14.69 -18.51
CA ARG A 77 -0.49 -14.36 -17.19
C ARG A 77 -0.86 -12.93 -16.80
N ARG A 78 -2.01 -12.75 -16.15
CA ARG A 78 -2.16 -11.68 -15.15
C ARG A 78 -1.92 -12.33 -13.79
N PRO A 79 -1.01 -11.81 -12.93
CA PRO A 79 -0.91 -12.29 -11.56
C PRO A 79 -2.25 -12.02 -10.87
N ARG A 80 -2.95 -13.09 -10.50
CA ARG A 80 -4.11 -13.00 -9.61
C ARG A 80 -3.57 -12.95 -8.20
N ILE A 81 -3.60 -11.76 -7.59
CA ILE A 81 -3.39 -11.60 -6.16
C ILE A 81 -4.50 -12.40 -5.48
N THR A 82 -4.13 -13.50 -4.83
CA THR A 82 -5.05 -14.27 -4.00
C THR A 82 -5.01 -13.64 -2.63
N ILE A 83 -6.04 -12.87 -2.28
CA ILE A 83 -6.20 -12.32 -0.93
C ILE A 83 -6.54 -13.51 -0.01
N THR A 84 -5.55 -13.96 0.75
CA THR A 84 -5.76 -14.94 1.80
C THR A 84 -6.54 -14.26 2.92
N ARG A 85 -7.85 -14.51 2.95
CA ARG A 85 -8.77 -14.08 4.02
C ARG A 85 -8.15 -14.42 5.38
N GLY A 86 -7.78 -13.40 6.16
CA GLY A 86 -7.43 -13.53 7.56
C GLY A 86 -8.61 -14.11 8.37
N ASP A 87 -8.29 -15.02 9.28
CA ASP A 87 -9.20 -15.92 10.02
C ASP A 87 -10.10 -15.20 11.06
N THR A 88 -10.34 -13.90 10.92
CA THR A 88 -11.17 -13.08 11.82
C THR A 88 -12.42 -12.50 11.16
N GLY A 89 -12.61 -12.69 9.84
CA GLY A 89 -13.78 -12.16 9.13
C GLY A 89 -13.79 -10.64 8.98
N GLU A 90 -12.80 -9.93 9.53
CA GLU A 90 -12.59 -8.51 9.27
C GLU A 90 -12.02 -8.31 7.87
N PRO A 91 -12.51 -7.31 7.12
CA PRO A 91 -11.99 -7.01 5.80
C PRO A 91 -10.49 -6.68 5.88
N ASP A 92 -9.69 -7.29 5.01
CA ASP A 92 -8.30 -6.88 4.85
C ASP A 92 -8.27 -5.50 4.17
N LEU A 93 -7.97 -4.48 4.97
CA LEU A 93 -7.95 -3.09 4.56
C LEU A 93 -6.57 -2.59 4.17
N PHE A 94 -5.54 -3.44 4.13
CA PHE A 94 -4.20 -2.96 3.82
C PHE A 94 -4.12 -2.26 2.45
N TYR A 95 -4.54 -2.94 1.38
CA TYR A 95 -4.56 -2.36 0.03
C TYR A 95 -5.58 -1.22 -0.15
N PRO A 96 -6.84 -1.33 0.34
CA PRO A 96 -7.78 -0.21 0.34
C PRO A 96 -7.23 1.04 1.05
N GLN A 97 -6.59 0.87 2.20
CA GLN A 97 -6.00 1.95 2.98
C GLN A 97 -4.81 2.57 2.24
N ALA A 98 -3.88 1.74 1.72
CA ALA A 98 -2.73 2.18 0.91
C ALA A 98 -3.17 3.06 -0.27
N LEU A 99 -4.14 2.60 -1.06
CA LEU A 99 -4.70 3.36 -2.18
C LEU A 99 -5.29 4.68 -1.70
N SER A 100 -6.16 4.65 -0.69
CA SER A 100 -6.87 5.85 -0.24
C SER A 100 -5.94 6.91 0.34
N VAL A 101 -4.86 6.51 1.02
CA VAL A 101 -3.84 7.43 1.51
C VAL A 101 -3.10 8.06 0.33
N ALA A 102 -2.70 7.26 -0.66
CA ALA A 102 -2.01 7.81 -1.83
C ALA A 102 -2.89 8.75 -2.65
N GLU A 103 -4.17 8.42 -2.86
CA GLU A 103 -5.12 9.30 -3.54
C GLU A 103 -5.32 10.62 -2.78
N PHE A 104 -5.45 10.56 -1.46
CA PHE A 104 -5.53 11.76 -0.62
C PHE A 104 -4.27 12.64 -0.76
N LEU A 105 -3.08 12.05 -0.71
CA LEU A 105 -1.82 12.77 -0.87
C LEU A 105 -1.72 13.41 -2.26
N ILE A 106 -2.11 12.68 -3.32
CA ILE A 106 -2.13 13.19 -4.70
C ILE A 106 -3.11 14.35 -4.84
N GLU A 107 -4.29 14.28 -4.23
CA GLU A 107 -5.28 15.35 -4.26
C GLU A 107 -4.75 16.63 -3.59
N ARG A 108 -3.98 16.49 -2.49
CA ARG A 108 -3.45 17.64 -1.72
C ARG A 108 -2.20 18.27 -2.35
N GLU A 109 -1.31 17.47 -2.92
CA GLU A 109 0.03 17.93 -3.34
C GLU A 109 0.24 17.90 -4.86
N GLY A 110 -0.61 17.20 -5.60
CA GLY A 110 -0.39 16.80 -6.98
C GLY A 110 0.30 15.43 -7.09
N PRO A 111 0.29 14.81 -8.29
CA PRO A 111 0.85 13.47 -8.52
C PRO A 111 2.36 13.37 -8.25
N GLU A 112 3.08 14.49 -8.28
CA GLU A 112 4.52 14.57 -8.01
C GLU A 112 4.87 14.17 -6.57
N VAL A 113 3.90 14.16 -5.65
CA VAL A 113 4.10 13.70 -4.27
C VAL A 113 4.61 12.27 -4.21
N ILE A 114 4.18 11.40 -5.12
CA ILE A 114 4.62 10.01 -5.17
C ILE A 114 6.13 9.95 -5.46
N GLY A 115 6.60 10.73 -6.43
CA GLY A 115 8.03 10.83 -6.73
C GLY A 115 8.83 11.39 -5.56
N ARG A 116 8.34 12.45 -4.92
CA ARG A 116 8.99 13.06 -3.75
C ARG A 116 9.09 12.09 -2.57
N LEU A 117 8.04 11.31 -2.30
CA LEU A 117 8.05 10.29 -1.24
C LEU A 117 9.06 9.18 -1.56
N ALA A 118 9.07 8.68 -2.79
CA ALA A 118 10.06 7.69 -3.23
C ALA A 118 11.50 8.20 -3.07
N GLU A 119 11.77 9.46 -3.42
CA GLU A 119 13.08 10.10 -3.19
C GLU A 119 13.40 10.24 -1.68
N GLY A 120 12.41 10.56 -0.86
CA GLY A 120 12.58 10.68 0.59
C GLY A 120 12.91 9.33 1.23
N PHE A 121 12.21 8.26 0.86
CA PHE A 121 12.52 6.90 1.29
C PHE A 121 13.92 6.45 0.83
N ALA A 122 14.30 6.75 -0.42
CA ALA A 122 15.65 6.46 -0.90
C ALA A 122 16.76 7.20 -0.12
N ARG A 123 16.41 8.29 0.56
CA ARG A 123 17.28 9.08 1.47
C ARG A 123 17.07 8.75 2.95
N GLU A 124 16.27 7.72 3.27
CA GLU A 124 15.96 7.28 4.63
C GLU A 124 15.31 8.38 5.50
N LEU A 125 14.53 9.27 4.87
CA LEU A 125 13.73 10.25 5.59
C LEU A 125 12.54 9.59 6.28
N SER A 126 12.18 10.09 7.47
CA SER A 126 10.94 9.67 8.14
C SER A 126 9.71 10.23 7.42
N VAL A 127 8.54 9.63 7.66
CA VAL A 127 7.27 10.15 7.12
C VAL A 127 7.02 11.57 7.62
N ASP A 128 7.23 11.84 8.91
CA ASP A 128 7.07 13.19 9.47
C ASP A 128 7.99 14.21 8.79
N ASP A 129 9.26 13.87 8.52
CA ASP A 129 10.19 14.75 7.80
C ASP A 129 9.72 15.06 6.37
N MET A 130 9.04 14.10 5.73
CA MET A 130 8.46 14.29 4.40
C MET A 130 7.17 15.09 4.43
N LEU A 131 6.34 14.94 5.47
CA LEU A 131 5.13 15.73 5.68
C LEU A 131 5.46 17.21 5.89
N LEU A 132 6.51 17.52 6.65
CA LEU A 132 7.02 18.89 6.83
C LEU A 132 7.50 19.57 5.53
N GLN A 133 7.79 18.78 4.49
CA GLN A 133 8.14 19.28 3.16
C GLN A 133 6.91 19.44 2.24
N GLY A 134 5.72 19.02 2.70
CA GLY A 134 4.44 19.23 2.04
C GLY A 134 4.06 20.70 2.00
N ARG A 135 3.35 21.11 0.94
CA ARG A 135 2.82 22.48 0.81
C ARG A 135 1.44 22.63 1.45
N ASN A 136 0.64 21.56 1.39
CA ASN A 136 -0.76 21.44 1.79
C ASN A 136 -0.99 20.17 2.62
N LEU A 137 0.08 19.60 3.20
CA LEU A 137 0.00 18.47 4.12
C LEU A 137 0.09 18.96 5.57
N PRO A 138 -0.59 18.27 6.50
CA PRO A 138 -0.39 18.51 7.92
C PRO A 138 1.04 18.20 8.37
N GLU A 139 1.46 18.80 9.48
CA GLU A 139 2.84 18.73 9.98
C GLU A 139 3.23 17.37 10.59
N ASP A 140 2.24 16.54 10.94
CA ASP A 140 2.45 15.23 11.58
C ASP A 140 1.41 14.19 11.14
N VAL A 141 1.73 12.92 11.41
CA VAL A 141 0.90 11.76 11.00
C VAL A 141 -0.50 11.75 11.65
N ASN A 142 -0.67 12.28 12.87
CA ASN A 142 -2.00 12.30 13.51
C ASN A 142 -2.91 13.35 12.87
N ALA A 143 -2.36 14.52 12.55
CA ALA A 143 -3.06 15.57 11.84
C ALA A 143 -3.38 15.11 10.39
N LEU A 144 -2.47 14.38 9.76
CA LEU A 144 -2.70 13.71 8.47
C LEU A 144 -3.87 12.73 8.56
N GLU A 145 -3.89 11.85 9.58
CA GLU A 145 -4.98 10.89 9.75
C GLU A 145 -6.33 11.60 9.93
N ALA A 146 -6.38 12.64 10.76
CA ALA A 146 -7.62 13.39 10.98
C ALA A 146 -8.15 14.07 9.70
N GLU A 147 -7.27 14.57 8.85
CA GLU A 147 -7.67 15.15 7.55
C GLU A 147 -8.08 14.10 6.52
N TRP A 148 -7.34 13.00 6.44
CA TRP A 148 -7.66 11.88 5.57
C TRP A 148 -9.01 11.27 5.92
N LEU A 149 -9.35 11.13 7.20
CA LEU A 149 -10.65 10.64 7.63
C LEU A 149 -11.79 11.57 7.24
N ARG A 150 -11.62 12.89 7.40
CA ARG A 150 -12.60 13.87 6.92
C ARG A 150 -12.78 13.80 5.40
N TRP A 151 -11.71 13.53 4.67
CA TRP A 151 -11.76 13.35 3.22
C TRP A 151 -12.52 12.06 2.82
N LEU A 152 -12.38 10.97 3.58
CA LEU A 152 -13.13 9.73 3.35
C LEU A 152 -14.65 9.87 3.61
N GLU A 153 -15.06 10.80 4.46
CA GLU A 153 -16.47 11.10 4.79
C GLU A 153 -17.16 12.01 3.75
N GLY A 154 -16.39 12.70 2.91
CA GLY A 154 -16.89 13.58 1.84
C GLY A 154 -17.39 12.84 0.60
#